data_AF-A0A1G6PXT6-F1
#
_entry.id   AF-A0A1G6PXT6-F1
#
_cell.length_a   1.000
_cell.length_b   1.000
_cell.length_c   1.000
_cell.angle_alpha   90.00
_cell.angle_beta   90.00
_cell.angle_gamma   90.00
#
_symmetry.space_group_name_H-M   'P 1'
#
loop_
_entity.id
_entity.type
_entity.pdbx_description
1 polymer ?
#
loop_
_entity_poly.entity_id
_entity_poly.type
_entity_poly.pdbx_seq_one_letter_code
_entity_poly.pdbx_strand_id
1 'polypeptide(L)' 'MAQQLYRVVEASWDASGRVETDIGCSWKPERAAKEEARQLKLKAPTRLFSVQKKPR' A
#
# COMPACT_ATOMS: atom_id res chain seq x y z
N MET A 1 7.44 -17.32 15.49
CA MET A 1 6.45 -16.23 15.29
C MET A 1 6.25 -16.05 13.79
N ALA A 2 5.02 -16.20 13.27
CA ALA A 2 4.75 -15.92 11.86
C ALA A 2 4.92 -14.40 11.62
N GLN A 3 5.79 -14.02 10.68
CA GLN A 3 6.00 -12.61 10.37
C GLN A 3 4.75 -12.04 9.70
N GLN A 4 4.22 -10.93 10.23
CA GLN A 4 3.10 -10.22 9.64
C GLN A 4 3.54 -9.58 8.32
N LEU A 5 2.84 -9.91 7.24
CA LEU A 5 3.13 -9.36 5.92
C LEU A 5 2.18 -8.21 5.57
N TYR A 6 2.66 -7.34 4.70
CA TYR A 6 2.02 -6.10 4.27
C TYR A 6 2.17 -5.91 2.77
N ARG A 7 1.25 -5.17 2.15
CA ARG A 7 1.32 -4.74 0.75
C ARG A 7 1.05 -3.24 0.63
N VAL A 8 1.49 -2.62 -0.44
CA VAL A 8 1.18 -1.21 -0.73
C VAL A 8 -0.03 -1.18 -1.66
N VAL A 9 -1.00 -0.34 -1.33
CA VAL A 9 -2.20 -0.09 -2.14
C VAL A 9 -2.29 1.40 -2.46
N GLU A 10 -2.78 1.73 -3.65
CA GLU A 10 -3.16 3.09 -4.00
C GLU A 10 -4.59 3.32 -3.50
N ALA A 11 -4.77 4.31 -2.63
CA ALA A 11 -6.08 4.76 -2.21
C ALA A 11 -6.50 5.92 -3.11
N SER A 12 -7.62 5.78 -3.79
CA SER A 12 -8.30 6.86 -4.50
C SER A 12 -9.70 7.06 -3.92
N TRP A 13 -10.26 8.23 -4.17
CA TRP A 13 -11.67 8.51 -3.86
C TRP A 13 -12.43 8.56 -5.18
N ASP A 14 -13.46 7.74 -5.30
CA ASP A 14 -14.40 7.77 -6.40
C ASP A 14 -15.78 8.23 -5.92
N ALA A 15 -16.77 8.26 -6.82
CA ALA A 15 -18.15 8.65 -6.50
C ALA A 15 -18.85 7.69 -5.51
N SER A 16 -18.31 6.49 -5.30
CA SER A 16 -18.85 5.45 -4.42
C SER A 16 -18.14 5.38 -3.06
N GLY A 17 -16.97 6.03 -2.93
CA GLY A 17 -16.22 6.14 -1.70
C GLY A 17 -14.71 5.97 -1.90
N ARG A 18 -14.04 5.43 -0.88
CA ARG A 18 -12.61 5.15 -0.95
C ARG A 18 -12.36 3.82 -1.65
N VAL A 19 -11.66 3.85 -2.77
CA VAL A 19 -11.22 2.68 -3.53
C VAL A 19 -9.76 2.41 -3.22
N GLU A 20 -9.43 1.16 -2.91
CA GLU A 20 -8.04 0.71 -2.72
C GLU A 20 -7.64 -0.19 -3.89
N THR A 21 -6.79 0.33 -4.76
CA THR A 21 -6.27 -0.40 -5.92
C THR A 21 -4.93 -1.05 -5.56
N ASP A 22 -4.81 -2.35 -5.81
CA ASP A 22 -3.51 -3.02 -5.74
C ASP A 22 -2.65 -2.58 -6.93
N ILE A 23 -1.59 -1.82 -6.64
CA ILE A 23 -0.68 -1.27 -7.64
C ILE A 23 0.54 -2.15 -7.88
N GLY A 24 0.48 -3.39 -7.39
CA GLY A 24 1.55 -4.36 -7.49
C GLY A 24 2.54 -4.18 -6.36
N CYS A 25 2.45 -5.08 -5.39
CA CYS A 25 3.61 -5.89 -5.03
C CYS A 25 3.23 -6.96 -4.01
N SER A 26 3.92 -8.09 -4.13
CA SER A 26 3.96 -9.21 -3.20
C SER A 26 3.94 -8.77 -1.72
N TRP A 27 3.22 -9.56 -0.92
CA TRP A 27 3.22 -9.46 0.54
C TRP A 27 4.65 -9.47 1.07
N LYS A 28 5.07 -8.35 1.65
CA LYS A 28 6.44 -8.10 2.12
C LYS A 28 6.47 -7.67 3.59
N PRO A 29 7.63 -7.70 4.25
CA PRO A 29 7.75 -7.18 5.61
C PRO A 29 7.36 -5.70 5.70
N GLU A 30 6.88 -5.28 6.87
CA GLU A 30 6.36 -3.92 7.09
C GLU A 30 7.33 -2.82 6.65
N ARG A 31 8.62 -3.01 6.97
CA ARG A 31 9.68 -2.05 6.65
C ARG A 31 9.80 -1.85 5.13
N ALA A 32 9.81 -2.94 4.38
CA ALA A 32 9.89 -2.90 2.92
C ALA A 32 8.64 -2.25 2.31
N ALA A 33 7.45 -2.53 2.85
CA ALA A 33 6.19 -1.92 2.37
C ALA A 33 6.15 -0.41 2.63
N LYS A 34 6.60 0.05 3.81
CA LYS A 34 6.69 1.48 4.11
C LYS A 34 7.70 2.21 3.23
N GLU A 35 8.84 1.60 2.96
CA GLU A 35 9.87 2.16 2.08
C GLU A 35 9.34 2.33 0.65
N GLU A 36 8.67 1.31 0.12
CA GLU A 36 8.05 1.36 -1.20
C GLU A 36 6.94 2.40 -1.28
N ALA A 37 6.05 2.46 -0.29
CA ALA A 37 5.02 3.50 -0.24
C ALA A 37 5.63 4.92 -0.23
N ARG A 38 6.76 5.11 0.46
CA ARG A 38 7.50 6.38 0.47
C ARG A 38 8.08 6.68 -0.91
N GLN A 39 8.71 5.72 -1.57
CA GLN A 39 9.26 5.87 -2.92
C GLN A 39 8.16 6.18 -3.95
N LEU A 40 7.02 5.51 -3.87
CA LEU A 40 5.87 5.77 -4.71
C LEU A 40 5.30 7.17 -4.47
N LYS A 41 5.21 7.61 -3.22
CA LYS A 41 4.80 8.99 -2.87
C LYS A 41 5.76 10.04 -3.42
N LEU A 42 7.07 9.76 -3.48
CA LEU A 42 8.05 10.66 -4.11
C LEU A 42 7.86 10.74 -5.63
N LYS A 43 7.55 9.61 -6.28
CA LYS A 43 7.31 9.55 -7.73
C LYS A 43 5.97 10.14 -8.14
N ALA A 44 4.94 9.99 -7.31
CA ALA A 44 3.59 10.47 -7.57
C ALA A 44 3.01 11.13 -6.31
N PRO A 45 3.37 12.40 -6.01
CA PRO A 45 2.99 13.08 -4.79
C PRO A 45 1.48 13.37 -4.67
N THR A 46 0.77 13.35 -5.79
CA THR A 46 -0.69 13.56 -5.86
C THR A 46 -1.49 12.30 -5.56
N ARG A 47 -0.85 11.12 -5.55
CA ARG A 47 -1.51 9.84 -5.27
C ARG A 47 -1.37 9.50 -3.79
N LEU A 48 -2.41 8.90 -3.23
CA LEU A 48 -2.39 8.42 -1.85
C LEU A 48 -2.00 6.94 -1.85
N PHE A 49 -0.95 6.62 -1.11
CA PHE A 49 -0.51 5.24 -0.93
C PHE A 49 -0.74 4.83 0.52
N SER A 50 -1.30 3.64 0.73
CA SER A 50 -1.52 3.07 2.05
C SER A 50 -0.87 1.70 2.15
N VAL A 51 -0.55 1.28 3.36
CA VAL A 51 0.03 -0.04 3.62
C VAL A 51 -1.06 -0.92 4.23
N GLN A 52 -1.43 -1.98 3.52
CA GLN A 52 -2.47 -2.91 3.94
C GLN A 52 -1.86 -4.15 4.58
N LYS A 53 -2.45 -4.62 5.68
CA LYS A 53 -2.05 -5.84 6.40
C LYS A 53 -2.61 -7.08 5.72
N LYS A 54 -1.83 -8.17 5.67
CA LYS A 54 -2.33 -9.47 5.22
C LYS A 54 -3.39 -9.95 6.20
N PRO A 55 -4.64 -10.20 5.76
CA PRO A 55 -5.64 -10.83 6.61
C PRO A 55 -5.15 -12.22 7.04
N ARG A 56 -5.52 -12.62 8.25
CA ARG A 56 -5.15 -13.93 8.81
C ARG A 56 -5.90 -15.05 8.12
#